data_AF-A0A929UZF9-F1
#
_entry.id   AF-A0A929UZF9-F1
#
_cell.length_a   1.000
_cell.length_b   1.000
_cell.length_c   1.000
_cell.angle_alpha   90.00
_cell.angle_beta   90.00
_cell.angle_gamma   90.00
#
_symmetry.space_group_name_H-M   'P 1'
#
loop_
_entity.id
_entity.type
_entity.pdbx_description
1 polymer ?
#
loop_
_entity_poly.entity_id
_entity_poly.type
_entity_poly.pdbx_seq_one_letter_code
_entity_poly.pdbx_strand_id
1 'polypeptide(L)'
;MYSTLAISDKSNGKIVGTHQKLDRIARKIIDKNLPHNYFFPNISEILNFEGMGGPDGLKRKSPGVDEPMHFIDPDHDNGKLMTLILDHQYNLRKALEEGNKVRASFEAGWMAHAITDGLTPAHHFPLESTQKQLMTKDEFVKVFGIPIKGIMRGRNSLETLRNNWLYWGANGFMTKHVAFEYGVAITLTALPERAVMPKIKKAELVNVDLEKAFHESLAKVHALKMYENFLNQGWNTELVFQTKNVLLPEIVRAITLGWASSIPYFNKKLLK
;
A
#
# COMPACT_ATOMS: atom_id res chain seq x y z
N MET A 1 2.53 29.31 27.43
CA MET A 1 1.16 29.03 26.98
C MET A 1 1.23 28.17 25.72
N TYR A 2 0.83 26.92 25.82
CA TYR A 2 0.71 25.95 24.73
C TYR A 2 -0.59 26.20 23.95
N SER A 3 -0.55 26.12 22.61
CA SER A 3 -1.74 25.90 21.76
C SER A 3 -1.32 25.68 20.29
N THR A 4 -0.64 24.57 20.04
CA THR A 4 -0.88 23.76 18.85
C THR A 4 -1.09 22.35 19.39
N LEU A 5 -2.16 21.70 18.96
CA LEU A 5 -2.63 20.39 19.44
C LEU A 5 -1.55 19.31 19.24
N ALA A 6 -0.60 19.25 20.16
CA ALA A 6 0.13 18.06 20.53
C ALA A 6 -0.81 17.23 21.41
N ILE A 7 -1.68 16.46 20.77
CA ILE A 7 -2.34 15.34 21.43
C ILE A 7 -1.22 14.34 21.73
N SER A 8 -0.96 14.11 23.02
CA SER A 8 -0.42 12.91 23.67
C SER A 8 0.61 12.05 22.95
N ASP A 9 1.79 11.97 23.56
CA ASP A 9 2.68 10.82 23.49
C ASP A 9 1.93 9.51 23.86
N LYS A 10 2.26 8.40 23.20
CA LYS A 10 1.76 6.99 23.31
C LYS A 10 0.63 6.46 22.40
N SER A 11 -0.09 7.22 21.59
CA SER A 11 -1.10 6.60 20.68
C SER A 11 -1.58 7.47 19.51
N ASN A 12 -0.69 7.93 18.62
CA ASN A 12 -1.08 8.86 17.54
C ASN A 12 -0.93 8.27 16.13
N GLY A 13 -2.06 8.16 15.43
CA GLY A 13 -2.10 8.20 13.96
C GLY A 13 -2.03 6.86 13.22
N LYS A 14 -2.52 5.77 13.83
CA LYS A 14 -2.57 4.48 13.15
C LYS A 14 -3.71 4.42 12.10
N ILE A 15 -3.37 4.61 10.82
CA ILE A 15 -3.88 3.72 9.75
C ILE A 15 -3.09 2.37 9.78
N VAL A 16 -2.30 2.17 10.86
CA VAL A 16 -1.57 0.93 11.16
C VAL A 16 -2.56 -0.15 11.55
N GLY A 17 -2.90 -0.97 10.58
CA GLY A 17 -3.63 -2.22 10.75
C GLY A 17 -4.10 -2.80 9.43
N THR A 18 -4.31 -1.97 8.41
CA THR A 18 -4.87 -2.42 7.13
C THR A 18 -3.92 -3.38 6.43
N HIS A 19 -2.72 -2.91 6.08
CA HIS A 19 -1.68 -3.73 5.45
C HIS A 19 -1.37 -4.96 6.32
N GLN A 20 -1.06 -4.76 7.60
CA GLN A 20 -0.75 -5.87 8.51
C GLN A 20 -1.87 -6.92 8.59
N LYS A 21 -3.15 -6.52 8.50
CA LYS A 21 -4.28 -7.46 8.54
C LYS A 21 -4.43 -8.18 7.19
N LEU A 22 -4.19 -7.52 6.07
CA LEU A 22 -4.17 -8.16 4.75
C LEU A 22 -3.02 -9.19 4.69
N ASP A 23 -1.84 -8.83 5.16
CA ASP A 23 -0.66 -9.70 5.27
C ASP A 23 -0.93 -10.93 6.14
N ARG A 24 -1.57 -10.74 7.31
CA ARG A 24 -2.01 -11.86 8.17
C ARG A 24 -2.90 -12.85 7.43
N ILE A 25 -3.83 -12.35 6.62
CA ILE A 25 -4.78 -13.20 5.88
C ILE A 25 -4.07 -13.91 4.74
N ALA A 26 -3.27 -13.20 3.95
CA ALA A 26 -2.45 -13.79 2.89
C ALA A 26 -1.51 -14.87 3.45
N ARG A 27 -0.90 -14.63 4.61
CA ARG A 27 0.05 -15.55 5.25
C ARG A 27 -0.63 -16.85 5.67
N LYS A 28 -1.86 -16.77 6.18
CA LYS A 28 -2.71 -17.93 6.49
C LYS A 28 -3.05 -18.76 5.24
N ILE A 29 -3.19 -18.13 4.07
CA ILE A 29 -3.44 -18.85 2.81
C ILE A 29 -2.16 -19.58 2.37
N ILE A 30 -1.00 -18.93 2.46
CA ILE A 30 0.30 -19.55 2.17
C ILE A 30 0.55 -20.75 3.10
N ASP A 31 0.36 -20.61 4.41
CA ASP A 31 0.54 -21.71 5.39
C ASP A 31 -0.29 -22.95 5.03
N LYS A 32 -1.56 -22.74 4.65
CA LYS A 32 -2.47 -23.84 4.29
C LYS A 32 -2.03 -24.59 3.03
N ASN A 33 -1.22 -23.98 2.17
CA ASN A 33 -0.84 -24.53 0.88
C ASN A 33 0.63 -24.97 0.80
N LEU A 34 1.43 -24.70 1.84
CA LEU A 34 2.79 -25.17 1.96
C LEU A 34 2.88 -26.47 2.77
N PRO A 35 3.87 -27.34 2.50
CA PRO A 35 4.21 -28.45 3.39
C PRO A 35 4.62 -27.93 4.77
N HIS A 36 4.29 -28.67 5.84
CA HIS A 36 4.58 -28.26 7.23
C HIS A 36 6.04 -27.90 7.51
N ASN A 37 7.00 -28.53 6.81
CA ASN A 37 8.44 -28.32 7.02
C ASN A 37 9.05 -27.31 6.03
N TYR A 38 8.24 -26.66 5.20
CA TYR A 38 8.73 -25.67 4.25
C TYR A 38 8.87 -24.30 4.93
N PHE A 39 10.06 -23.72 4.87
CA PHE A 39 10.31 -22.41 5.47
C PHE A 39 9.69 -21.29 4.62
N PHE A 40 8.88 -20.45 5.26
CA PHE A 40 8.50 -19.12 4.80
C PHE A 40 8.39 -18.21 6.03
N PRO A 41 8.82 -16.92 5.96
CA PRO A 41 8.79 -16.02 7.11
C PRO A 41 7.44 -16.05 7.83
N ASN A 42 7.46 -16.13 9.16
CA ASN A 42 6.23 -16.04 9.93
C ASN A 42 5.68 -14.61 9.89
N ILE A 43 4.42 -14.44 10.26
CA ILE A 43 3.78 -13.13 10.13
C ILE A 43 4.50 -12.07 10.98
N SER A 44 4.90 -12.36 12.22
CA SER A 44 5.62 -11.38 13.04
C SER A 44 6.94 -10.91 12.42
N GLU A 45 7.65 -11.79 11.72
CA GLU A 45 8.88 -11.44 11.01
C GLU A 45 8.62 -10.52 9.82
N ILE A 46 7.58 -10.78 9.03
CA ILE A 46 7.16 -9.93 7.91
C ILE A 46 6.76 -8.55 8.42
N LEU A 47 5.92 -8.50 9.46
CA LEU A 47 5.38 -7.25 10.01
C LEU A 47 6.47 -6.34 10.62
N ASN A 48 7.67 -6.85 10.93
CA ASN A 48 8.79 -6.02 11.36
C ASN A 48 9.28 -5.07 10.24
N PHE A 49 9.05 -5.43 8.99
CA PHE A 49 9.43 -4.66 7.80
C PHE A 49 8.25 -3.98 7.13
N GLU A 50 7.12 -3.89 7.83
CA GLU A 50 5.92 -3.19 7.42
C GLU A 50 5.69 -1.96 8.33
N GLY A 51 4.89 -0.99 7.88
CA GLY A 51 4.62 0.23 8.64
C GLY A 51 5.91 0.95 9.06
N MET A 52 6.12 1.13 10.37
CA MET A 52 7.24 1.91 10.93
C MET A 52 8.65 1.32 10.73
N GLY A 53 8.75 0.01 10.49
CA GLY A 53 10.00 -0.66 10.11
C GLY A 53 10.15 -0.81 8.59
N GLY A 54 9.14 -0.42 7.83
CA GLY A 54 9.04 -0.57 6.38
C GLY A 54 8.96 0.76 5.62
N PRO A 55 8.35 0.74 4.42
CA PRO A 55 8.20 1.89 3.53
C PRO A 55 7.66 3.16 4.22
N ASP A 56 6.62 3.03 5.03
CA ASP A 56 5.99 4.16 5.72
C ASP A 56 6.89 4.78 6.81
N GLY A 57 7.71 3.94 7.46
CA GLY A 57 8.73 4.39 8.40
C GLY A 57 9.83 5.19 7.70
N LEU A 58 10.19 4.81 6.47
CA LEU A 58 11.22 5.48 5.66
C LEU A 58 10.73 6.84 5.16
N LYS A 59 9.47 6.96 4.71
CA LYS A 59 8.81 8.25 4.39
C LYS A 59 8.90 9.26 5.54
N ARG A 60 8.74 8.78 6.77
CA ARG A 60 8.80 9.63 7.98
C ARG A 60 10.23 10.01 8.36
N LYS A 61 11.20 9.12 8.12
CA LYS A 61 12.60 9.27 8.55
C LYS A 61 13.48 9.98 7.51
N SER A 62 13.19 9.84 6.22
CA SER A 62 13.97 10.41 5.11
C SER A 62 13.06 11.07 4.06
N PRO A 63 12.45 12.24 4.37
CA PRO A 63 11.51 12.88 3.46
C PRO A 63 12.17 13.30 2.13
N GLY A 64 11.77 12.68 1.01
CA GLY A 64 12.22 13.04 -0.34
C GLY A 64 13.54 12.42 -0.80
N VAL A 65 14.05 11.41 -0.09
CA VAL A 65 15.19 10.57 -0.50
C VAL A 65 14.74 9.12 -0.40
N ASP A 66 14.81 8.38 -1.50
CA ASP A 66 14.47 6.95 -1.59
C ASP A 66 13.05 6.57 -1.13
N GLU A 67 12.08 7.46 -1.35
CA GLU A 67 10.69 7.12 -1.06
C GLU A 67 10.16 6.14 -2.12
N PRO A 68 9.70 4.95 -1.73
CA PRO A 68 9.05 4.07 -2.69
C PRO A 68 7.92 4.82 -3.38
N MET A 69 7.80 4.66 -4.70
CA MET A 69 6.72 5.28 -5.46
C MET A 69 5.43 4.50 -5.17
N HIS A 70 4.41 5.16 -4.62
CA HIS A 70 3.13 4.53 -4.23
C HIS A 70 2.00 4.76 -5.24
N PHE A 71 2.19 5.67 -6.21
CA PHE A 71 1.15 6.02 -7.16
C PHE A 71 1.35 5.27 -8.49
N ILE A 72 0.26 4.72 -9.02
CA ILE A 72 0.20 4.09 -10.34
C ILE A 72 -0.98 4.68 -11.09
N ASP A 73 -0.79 5.15 -12.32
CA ASP A 73 -1.89 5.52 -13.20
C ASP A 73 -2.29 4.27 -14.00
N PRO A 74 -3.46 3.65 -13.78
CA PRO A 74 -3.85 2.44 -14.50
C PRO A 74 -4.03 2.64 -16.01
N ASP A 75 -4.31 3.87 -16.45
CA ASP A 75 -4.46 4.21 -17.88
C ASP A 75 -3.11 4.56 -18.53
N HIS A 76 -2.13 5.00 -17.73
CA HIS A 76 -0.79 5.40 -18.19
C HIS A 76 0.32 4.84 -17.30
N ASP A 77 0.33 3.52 -17.09
CA ASP A 77 1.33 2.87 -16.24
C ASP A 77 2.74 3.05 -16.83
N ASN A 78 3.66 3.52 -15.99
CA ASN A 78 5.06 3.72 -16.34
C ASN A 78 5.94 2.50 -15.99
N GLY A 79 5.34 1.44 -15.46
CA GLY A 79 5.98 0.17 -15.13
C GLY A 79 6.84 0.19 -13.86
N LYS A 80 7.08 1.35 -13.22
CA LYS A 80 8.00 1.45 -12.07
C LYS A 80 7.54 0.64 -10.87
N LEU A 81 6.25 0.68 -10.57
CA LEU A 81 5.68 -0.11 -9.47
C LEU A 81 5.80 -1.61 -9.77
N MET A 82 5.53 -2.01 -11.01
CA MET A 82 5.70 -3.40 -11.44
C MET A 82 7.15 -3.85 -11.31
N THR A 83 8.11 -3.04 -11.77
CA THR A 83 9.54 -3.32 -11.60
C THR A 83 9.89 -3.51 -10.12
N LEU A 84 9.41 -2.63 -9.24
CA LEU A 84 9.63 -2.77 -7.79
C LEU A 84 9.07 -4.09 -7.24
N ILE A 85 7.85 -4.46 -7.64
CA ILE A 85 7.21 -5.72 -7.23
C ILE A 85 8.03 -6.92 -7.74
N LEU A 86 8.47 -6.91 -8.99
CA LEU A 86 9.27 -7.98 -9.60
C LEU A 86 10.68 -8.08 -8.98
N ASP A 87 11.30 -6.96 -8.60
CA ASP A 87 12.57 -6.95 -7.89
C ASP A 87 12.44 -7.61 -6.51
N HIS A 88 11.41 -7.24 -5.74
CA HIS A 88 11.12 -7.90 -4.47
C HIS A 88 10.76 -9.38 -4.67
N GLN A 89 10.05 -9.73 -5.74
CA GLN A 89 9.73 -11.12 -6.08
C GLN A 89 11.01 -11.95 -6.28
N TYR A 90 11.94 -11.45 -7.10
CA TYR A 90 13.21 -12.09 -7.39
C TYR A 90 14.07 -12.23 -6.13
N ASN A 91 14.22 -11.14 -5.38
CA ASN A 91 15.06 -11.15 -4.18
C ASN A 91 14.46 -12.00 -3.05
N LEU A 92 13.14 -12.06 -2.92
CA LEU A 92 12.47 -12.97 -1.98
C LEU A 92 12.78 -14.43 -2.32
N ARG A 93 12.70 -14.80 -3.61
CA ARG A 93 13.06 -16.16 -4.06
C ARG A 93 14.50 -16.50 -3.69
N LYS A 94 15.44 -15.62 -4.04
CA LYS A 94 16.86 -15.80 -3.74
C LYS A 94 17.11 -15.96 -2.24
N ALA A 95 16.49 -15.11 -1.43
CA ALA A 95 16.62 -15.18 0.04
C ALA A 95 16.05 -16.48 0.63
N LEU A 96 14.96 -17.01 0.07
CA LEU A 96 14.39 -18.31 0.47
C LEU A 96 15.33 -19.47 0.11
N GLU A 97 15.93 -19.45 -1.08
CA GLU A 97 16.89 -20.46 -1.54
C GLU A 97 18.19 -20.44 -0.72
N GLU A 98 18.68 -19.24 -0.37
CA GLU A 98 19.88 -19.05 0.48
C GLU A 98 19.60 -19.28 1.98
N GLY A 99 18.34 -19.49 2.37
CA GLY A 99 17.94 -19.62 3.78
C GLY A 99 18.09 -18.32 4.60
N ASN A 100 18.18 -17.16 3.94
CA ASN A 100 18.30 -15.85 4.57
C ASN A 100 16.95 -15.35 5.08
N LYS A 101 16.62 -15.72 6.32
CA LYS A 101 15.32 -15.43 6.95
C LYS A 101 15.01 -13.93 7.06
N VAL A 102 16.00 -13.13 7.44
CA VAL A 102 15.84 -11.68 7.61
C VAL A 102 15.54 -11.02 6.26
N ARG A 103 16.33 -11.35 5.23
CA ARG A 103 16.09 -10.80 3.89
C ARG A 103 14.76 -11.28 3.32
N ALA A 104 14.41 -12.56 3.47
CA ALA A 104 13.11 -13.07 3.03
C ALA A 104 11.94 -12.33 3.71
N SER A 105 12.07 -12.02 5.00
CA SER A 105 11.05 -11.24 5.74
C SER A 105 10.92 -9.81 5.23
N PHE A 106 12.05 -9.15 4.97
CA PHE A 106 12.11 -7.82 4.37
C PHE A 106 11.44 -7.78 3.00
N GLU A 107 11.82 -8.69 2.11
CA GLU A 107 11.29 -8.73 0.73
C GLU A 107 9.80 -9.05 0.71
N ALA A 108 9.36 -9.97 1.57
CA ALA A 108 7.94 -10.30 1.70
C ALA A 108 7.09 -9.11 2.16
N GLY A 109 7.55 -8.36 3.17
CA GLY A 109 6.83 -7.20 3.70
C GLY A 109 6.79 -6.03 2.72
N TRP A 110 7.91 -5.73 2.06
CA TRP A 110 7.97 -4.64 1.09
C TRP A 110 7.18 -4.94 -0.18
N MET A 111 7.19 -6.20 -0.67
CA MET A 111 6.34 -6.61 -1.79
C MET A 111 4.85 -6.49 -1.44
N ALA A 112 4.44 -6.95 -0.25
CA ALA A 112 3.04 -6.87 0.18
C ALA A 112 2.57 -5.41 0.31
N HIS A 113 3.44 -4.53 0.81
CA HIS A 113 3.20 -3.09 0.86
C HIS A 113 3.01 -2.50 -0.53
N ALA A 114 3.94 -2.76 -1.45
CA ALA A 114 3.87 -2.25 -2.83
C ALA A 114 2.62 -2.73 -3.57
N ILE A 115 2.23 -4.00 -3.40
CA ILE A 115 1.01 -4.55 -3.99
C ILE A 115 -0.24 -3.87 -3.39
N THR A 116 -0.27 -3.66 -2.08
CA THR A 116 -1.41 -3.03 -1.40
C THR A 116 -1.61 -1.58 -1.85
N ASP A 117 -0.53 -0.80 -1.90
CA ASP A 117 -0.57 0.59 -2.37
C ASP A 117 -0.94 0.65 -3.85
N GLY A 118 -0.35 -0.22 -4.67
CA GLY A 118 -0.68 -0.36 -6.09
C GLY A 118 -2.15 -0.64 -6.38
N LEU A 119 -2.84 -1.34 -5.47
CA LEU A 119 -4.25 -1.68 -5.59
C LEU A 119 -5.16 -0.74 -4.79
N THR A 120 -4.62 0.29 -4.14
CA THR A 120 -5.42 1.27 -3.38
C THR A 120 -5.97 2.33 -4.34
N PRO A 121 -7.31 2.47 -4.51
CA PRO A 121 -7.88 3.39 -5.50
C PRO A 121 -7.47 4.86 -5.34
N ALA A 122 -7.22 5.32 -4.11
CA ALA A 122 -6.75 6.68 -3.87
C ALA A 122 -5.33 6.94 -4.39
N HIS A 123 -4.55 5.87 -4.62
CA HIS A 123 -3.20 5.91 -5.18
C HIS A 123 -3.21 5.84 -6.72
N HIS A 124 -4.39 5.66 -7.32
CA HIS A 124 -4.58 5.78 -8.77
C HIS A 124 -4.78 7.22 -9.23
N PHE A 125 -5.04 8.12 -8.28
CA PHE A 125 -5.16 9.55 -8.54
C PHE A 125 -3.76 10.20 -8.57
N PRO A 126 -3.47 11.09 -9.53
CA PRO A 126 -2.17 11.72 -9.64
C PRO A 126 -2.00 12.83 -8.58
N LEU A 127 -1.84 12.43 -7.32
CA LEU A 127 -1.67 13.35 -6.20
C LEU A 127 -0.37 14.17 -6.35
N GLU A 128 0.69 13.57 -6.92
CA GLU A 128 1.95 14.27 -7.18
C GLU A 128 1.78 15.41 -8.19
N SER A 129 1.02 15.20 -9.27
CA SER A 129 0.75 16.29 -10.23
C SER A 129 -0.10 17.39 -9.59
N THR A 130 -1.04 17.01 -8.73
CA THR A 130 -1.88 17.93 -7.97
C THR A 130 -1.04 18.77 -6.98
N GLN A 131 -0.09 18.15 -6.28
CA GLN A 131 0.86 18.84 -5.41
C GLN A 131 1.72 19.83 -6.21
N LYS A 132 2.29 19.41 -7.35
CA LYS A 132 3.08 20.28 -8.23
C LYS A 132 2.27 21.46 -8.78
N GLN A 133 1.01 21.24 -9.14
CA GLN A 133 0.13 22.32 -9.60
C GLN A 133 -0.22 23.32 -8.49
N LEU A 134 -0.33 22.85 -7.24
CA LEU A 134 -0.61 23.70 -6.08
C LEU A 134 0.63 24.40 -5.52
N MET A 135 1.83 23.88 -5.76
CA MET A 135 3.08 24.50 -5.32
C MET A 135 3.58 25.48 -6.38
N THR A 136 3.52 26.78 -6.10
CA THR A 136 4.09 27.81 -7.00
C THR A 136 5.61 27.95 -6.81
N LYS A 137 6.16 27.35 -5.75
CA LYS A 137 7.60 27.21 -5.51
C LYS A 137 7.90 25.73 -5.23
N ASP A 138 8.80 25.13 -6.01
CA ASP A 138 9.20 23.72 -5.89
C ASP A 138 10.00 23.40 -4.61
N GLU A 139 10.18 24.37 -3.71
CA GLU A 139 10.86 24.18 -2.44
C GLU A 139 9.87 23.90 -1.31
N PHE A 140 9.96 22.70 -0.75
CA PHE A 140 9.39 22.41 0.57
C PHE A 140 9.85 23.46 1.59
N VAL A 141 8.93 23.92 2.43
CA VAL A 141 9.28 24.83 3.52
C VAL A 141 10.24 24.11 4.45
N LYS A 142 11.47 24.60 4.57
CA LYS A 142 12.46 24.04 5.50
C LYS A 142 12.35 24.76 6.84
N VAL A 143 12.23 23.99 7.92
CA VAL A 143 12.36 24.49 9.29
C VAL A 143 13.57 23.79 9.92
N PHE A 144 14.55 24.56 10.38
CA PHE A 144 15.85 24.05 10.82
C PHE A 144 16.55 23.15 9.79
N GLY A 145 16.41 23.47 8.50
CA GLY A 145 17.01 22.69 7.40
C GLY A 145 16.22 21.44 6.98
N ILE A 146 15.16 21.07 7.71
CA ILE A 146 14.35 19.88 7.46
C ILE A 146 13.13 20.28 6.61
N PRO A 147 12.89 19.67 5.43
CA PRO A 147 11.72 19.94 4.62
C PRO A 147 10.43 19.49 5.33
N ILE A 148 9.50 20.42 5.53
CA ILE A 148 8.15 20.13 6.00
C ILE A 148 7.30 19.72 4.81
N LYS A 149 6.96 18.44 4.76
CA LYS A 149 5.99 17.90 3.79
C LYS A 149 4.57 18.30 4.15
N GLY A 150 3.76 18.58 3.13
CA GLY A 150 2.36 18.93 3.28
C GLY A 150 2.07 20.43 3.34
N ILE A 151 3.08 21.32 3.34
CA ILE A 151 2.83 22.75 3.16
C ILE A 151 2.90 23.10 1.68
N MET A 152 1.77 23.51 1.09
CA MET A 152 1.72 23.95 -0.30
C MET A 152 2.14 25.43 -0.41
N ARG A 153 3.41 25.67 -0.75
CA ARG A 153 3.99 27.03 -0.74
C ARG A 153 3.55 27.85 -1.96
N GLY A 154 3.04 29.05 -1.70
CA GLY A 154 2.74 30.06 -2.71
C GLY A 154 3.84 31.12 -2.85
N ARG A 155 3.68 32.08 -3.77
CA ARG A 155 4.61 33.20 -3.94
C ARG A 155 4.56 34.18 -2.77
N ASN A 156 3.41 34.26 -2.11
CA ASN A 156 3.17 35.08 -0.92
C ASN A 156 2.32 34.32 0.12
N SER A 157 2.12 34.92 1.30
CA SER A 157 1.40 34.29 2.41
C SER A 157 -0.07 34.00 2.09
N LEU A 158 -0.72 34.87 1.30
CA LEU A 158 -2.12 34.69 0.90
C LEU A 158 -2.28 33.48 -0.03
N GLU A 159 -1.40 33.36 -1.03
CA GLU A 159 -1.36 32.22 -1.94
C GLU A 159 -1.01 30.94 -1.19
N THR A 160 -0.08 30.99 -0.24
CA THR A 160 0.24 29.84 0.63
C THR A 160 -0.98 29.39 1.43
N LEU A 161 -1.73 30.31 2.05
CA LEU A 161 -2.95 29.98 2.79
C LEU A 161 -3.98 29.31 1.87
N ARG A 162 -4.22 29.89 0.68
CA ARG A 162 -5.12 29.32 -0.33
C ARG A 162 -4.69 27.91 -0.75
N ASN A 163 -3.42 27.69 -1.06
CA ASN A 163 -2.93 26.41 -1.55
C ASN A 163 -3.03 25.34 -0.46
N ASN A 164 -2.74 25.70 0.80
CA ASN A 164 -2.93 24.79 1.94
C ASN A 164 -4.41 24.50 2.19
N TRP A 165 -5.31 25.47 2.00
CA TRP A 165 -6.76 25.21 2.06
C TRP A 165 -7.23 24.25 0.95
N LEU A 166 -6.71 24.40 -0.27
CA LEU A 166 -7.00 23.48 -1.39
C LEU A 166 -6.43 22.08 -1.16
N TYR A 167 -5.40 21.93 -0.33
CA TYR A 167 -4.77 20.64 -0.04
C TYR A 167 -5.35 19.95 1.21
N TRP A 168 -5.54 20.69 2.32
CA TRP A 168 -5.97 20.19 3.63
C TRP A 168 -7.36 20.66 4.09
N GLY A 169 -8.00 21.60 3.40
CA GLY A 169 -9.32 22.10 3.77
C GLY A 169 -10.41 21.02 3.68
N ALA A 170 -11.64 21.36 4.02
CA ALA A 170 -12.77 20.42 4.04
C ALA A 170 -13.02 19.71 2.69
N ASN A 171 -12.66 20.35 1.58
CA ASN A 171 -12.75 19.78 0.23
C ASN A 171 -11.36 19.56 -0.39
N GLY A 172 -10.31 19.51 0.43
CA GLY A 172 -8.92 19.46 -0.02
C GLY A 172 -8.51 18.08 -0.54
N PHE A 173 -7.53 18.04 -1.45
CA PHE A 173 -7.09 16.80 -2.10
C PHE A 173 -6.55 15.76 -1.11
N MET A 174 -5.70 16.16 -0.17
CA MET A 174 -5.15 15.24 0.82
C MET A 174 -6.19 14.81 1.85
N THR A 175 -7.08 15.72 2.24
CA THR A 175 -8.21 15.41 3.12
C THR A 175 -9.07 14.30 2.54
N LYS A 176 -9.38 14.35 1.24
CA LYS A 176 -10.13 13.31 0.54
C LYS A 176 -9.36 12.00 0.45
N HIS A 177 -8.07 12.05 0.11
CA HIS A 177 -7.22 10.88 0.06
C HIS A 177 -7.20 10.12 1.40
N VAL A 178 -6.91 10.84 2.50
CA VAL A 178 -6.90 10.27 3.85
C VAL A 178 -8.28 9.76 4.26
N ALA A 179 -9.35 10.49 3.94
CA ALA A 179 -10.70 10.07 4.28
C ALA A 179 -11.11 8.77 3.56
N PHE A 180 -10.69 8.58 2.30
CA PHE A 180 -10.90 7.33 1.58
C PHE A 180 -10.15 6.17 2.24
N GLU A 181 -8.86 6.32 2.52
CA GLU A 181 -8.04 5.30 3.19
C GLU A 181 -8.61 4.94 4.57
N TYR A 182 -9.09 5.95 5.31
CA TYR A 182 -9.72 5.75 6.61
C TYR A 182 -11.05 5.00 6.51
N GLY A 183 -11.86 5.26 5.47
CA GLY A 183 -13.07 4.49 5.18
C GLY A 183 -12.78 3.01 4.93
N VAL A 184 -11.73 2.71 4.13
CA VAL A 184 -11.25 1.35 3.91
C VAL A 184 -10.78 0.71 5.22
N ALA A 185 -9.98 1.42 6.01
CA ALA A 185 -9.44 0.94 7.27
C ALA A 185 -10.53 0.62 8.32
N ILE A 186 -11.53 1.50 8.48
CA ILE A 186 -12.69 1.27 9.37
C ILE A 186 -13.46 0.03 8.91
N THR A 187 -13.73 -0.06 7.60
CA THR A 187 -14.46 -1.19 7.02
C THR A 187 -13.76 -2.50 7.30
N LEU A 188 -12.45 -2.57 7.03
CA LEU A 188 -11.65 -3.76 7.32
C LEU A 188 -11.58 -4.06 8.82
N THR A 189 -11.45 -3.05 9.68
CA THR A 189 -11.38 -3.22 11.14
C THR A 189 -12.65 -3.87 11.69
N ALA A 190 -13.82 -3.48 11.18
CA ALA A 190 -15.11 -4.03 11.59
C ALA A 190 -15.37 -5.47 11.11
N LEU A 191 -14.58 -6.00 10.17
CA LEU A 191 -14.80 -7.31 9.56
C LEU A 191 -13.95 -8.42 10.20
N PRO A 192 -14.48 -9.63 10.39
CA PRO A 192 -13.64 -10.78 10.70
C PRO A 192 -12.81 -11.16 9.48
N GLU A 193 -11.59 -11.69 9.68
CA GLU A 193 -10.68 -12.06 8.59
C GLU A 193 -11.32 -12.96 7.52
N ARG A 194 -12.14 -13.93 7.93
CA ARG A 194 -12.86 -14.84 7.03
C ARG A 194 -13.77 -14.14 6.02
N ALA A 195 -14.22 -12.92 6.32
CA ALA A 195 -15.10 -12.15 5.45
C ALA A 195 -14.37 -11.54 4.24
N VAL A 196 -13.05 -11.35 4.35
CA VAL A 196 -12.22 -10.78 3.27
C VAL A 196 -11.19 -11.79 2.73
N MET A 197 -11.22 -13.03 3.22
CA MET A 197 -10.34 -14.10 2.74
C MET A 197 -10.81 -14.58 1.36
N PRO A 198 -10.01 -14.40 0.29
CA PRO A 198 -10.37 -14.87 -1.04
C PRO A 198 -10.34 -16.40 -1.11
N LYS A 199 -11.14 -16.95 -2.03
CA LYS A 199 -11.05 -18.37 -2.40
C LYS A 199 -9.96 -18.52 -3.45
N ILE A 200 -8.83 -19.10 -3.06
CA ILE A 200 -7.71 -19.36 -3.97
C ILE A 200 -7.53 -20.87 -4.10
N LYS A 201 -7.57 -21.38 -5.32
CA LYS A 201 -7.30 -22.79 -5.62
C LYS A 201 -5.78 -23.02 -5.61
N LYS A 202 -5.33 -24.20 -5.17
CA LYS A 202 -3.90 -24.55 -5.18
C LYS A 202 -3.25 -24.40 -6.56
N ALA A 203 -4.00 -24.62 -7.64
CA ALA A 203 -3.52 -24.43 -9.01
C ALA A 203 -3.15 -22.98 -9.32
N GLU A 204 -3.83 -22.00 -8.73
CA GLU A 204 -3.54 -20.57 -8.91
C GLU A 204 -2.23 -20.15 -8.23
N LEU A 205 -1.74 -20.94 -7.28
CA LEU A 205 -0.47 -20.67 -6.59
C LEU A 205 0.74 -21.18 -7.36
N VAL A 206 0.56 -22.05 -8.36
CA VAL A 206 1.65 -22.76 -9.04
C VAL A 206 2.04 -22.02 -10.33
N ASN A 207 3.34 -21.76 -10.51
CA ASN A 207 3.89 -21.06 -11.68
C ASN A 207 3.16 -19.74 -11.97
N VAL A 208 2.95 -18.93 -10.94
CA VAL A 208 2.25 -17.64 -11.03
C VAL A 208 3.01 -16.71 -11.98
N ASP A 209 2.31 -16.23 -13.01
CA ASP A 209 2.71 -15.05 -13.78
C ASP A 209 2.31 -13.80 -12.98
N LEU A 210 3.24 -13.29 -12.17
CA LEU A 210 2.95 -12.22 -11.21
C LEU A 210 2.57 -10.92 -11.91
N GLU A 211 3.27 -10.57 -12.98
CA GLU A 211 3.01 -9.35 -13.72
C GLU A 211 1.59 -9.37 -14.30
N LYS A 212 1.21 -10.46 -14.96
CA LYS A 212 -0.15 -10.63 -15.48
C LYS A 212 -1.18 -10.59 -14.35
N ALA A 213 -0.96 -11.36 -13.28
CA ALA A 213 -1.91 -11.45 -12.17
C ALA A 213 -2.14 -10.11 -11.46
N PHE A 214 -1.09 -9.30 -11.31
CA PHE A 214 -1.20 -7.97 -10.73
C PHE A 214 -1.97 -7.03 -11.66
N HIS A 215 -1.65 -6.99 -12.96
CA HIS A 215 -2.38 -6.13 -13.91
C HIS A 215 -3.86 -6.50 -14.03
N GLU A 216 -4.20 -7.80 -13.97
CA GLU A 216 -5.60 -8.25 -13.89
C GLU A 216 -6.29 -7.72 -12.63
N SER A 217 -5.59 -7.73 -11.49
CA SER A 217 -6.10 -7.20 -10.22
C SER A 217 -6.26 -5.68 -10.28
N LEU A 218 -5.29 -4.98 -10.87
CA LEU A 218 -5.31 -3.53 -11.09
C LEU A 218 -6.49 -3.12 -11.96
N ALA A 219 -6.66 -3.76 -13.11
CA ALA A 219 -7.78 -3.51 -14.03
C ALA A 219 -9.14 -3.75 -13.34
N LYS A 220 -9.24 -4.83 -12.56
CA LYS A 220 -10.46 -5.13 -11.80
C LYS A 220 -10.78 -4.06 -10.76
N VAL A 221 -9.80 -3.58 -10.02
CA VAL A 221 -9.98 -2.51 -9.02
C VAL A 221 -10.30 -1.18 -9.70
N HIS A 222 -9.57 -0.83 -10.76
CA HIS A 222 -9.77 0.41 -11.51
C HIS A 222 -11.19 0.50 -12.09
N ALA A 223 -11.72 -0.61 -12.63
CA ALA A 223 -13.08 -0.68 -13.17
C ALA A 223 -14.19 -0.35 -12.16
N LEU A 224 -13.93 -0.44 -10.84
CA LEU A 224 -14.90 -0.10 -9.80
C LEU A 224 -15.10 1.41 -9.64
N LYS A 225 -14.15 2.23 -10.12
CA LYS A 225 -14.18 3.70 -10.00
C LYS A 225 -14.40 4.19 -8.56
N MET A 226 -13.88 3.44 -7.58
CA MET A 226 -14.17 3.67 -6.15
C MET A 226 -13.77 5.08 -5.69
N TYR A 227 -12.59 5.55 -6.11
CA TYR A 227 -12.12 6.87 -5.70
C TYR A 227 -12.96 7.98 -6.37
N GLU A 228 -13.28 7.87 -7.65
CA GLU A 228 -14.18 8.81 -8.34
C GLU A 228 -15.56 8.89 -7.66
N ASN A 229 -16.14 7.73 -7.35
CA ASN A 229 -17.42 7.64 -6.65
C ASN A 229 -17.34 8.28 -5.26
N PHE A 230 -16.24 8.07 -4.54
CA PHE A 230 -15.98 8.72 -3.26
C PHE A 230 -15.84 10.24 -3.40
N LEU A 231 -15.13 10.74 -4.41
CA LEU A 231 -14.98 12.18 -4.65
C LEU A 231 -16.33 12.85 -4.93
N ASN A 232 -17.26 12.13 -5.57
CA ASN A 232 -18.58 12.63 -5.96
C ASN A 232 -19.63 12.52 -4.85
N GLN A 233 -19.61 11.43 -4.06
CA GLN A 233 -20.70 11.07 -3.15
C GLN A 233 -20.26 10.92 -1.68
N GLY A 234 -18.97 11.06 -1.40
CA GLY A 234 -18.38 10.74 -0.10
C GLY A 234 -18.35 9.23 0.18
N TRP A 235 -18.02 8.87 1.42
CA TRP A 235 -18.00 7.47 1.85
C TRP A 235 -19.43 6.96 2.06
N ASN A 236 -19.88 6.01 1.23
CA ASN A 236 -21.25 5.52 1.21
C ASN A 236 -21.33 3.99 1.32
N THR A 237 -22.55 3.45 1.39
CA THR A 237 -22.80 2.02 1.55
C THR A 237 -22.27 1.18 0.37
N GLU A 238 -22.31 1.71 -0.85
CA GLU A 238 -21.78 1.03 -2.04
C GLU A 238 -20.26 0.84 -1.92
N LEU A 239 -19.52 1.88 -1.51
CA LEU A 239 -18.09 1.78 -1.25
C LEU A 239 -17.77 0.77 -0.16
N VAL A 240 -18.56 0.71 0.92
CA VAL A 240 -18.40 -0.32 1.96
C VAL A 240 -18.54 -1.74 1.38
N PHE A 241 -19.54 -1.97 0.53
CA PHE A 241 -19.75 -3.28 -0.09
C PHE A 241 -18.65 -3.62 -1.10
N GLN A 242 -18.24 -2.68 -1.94
CA GLN A 242 -17.13 -2.86 -2.88
C GLN A 242 -15.82 -3.12 -2.14
N THR A 243 -15.54 -2.38 -1.07
CA THR A 243 -14.38 -2.60 -0.20
C THR A 243 -14.39 -4.01 0.37
N LYS A 244 -15.48 -4.42 1.01
CA LYS A 244 -15.62 -5.73 1.66
C LYS A 244 -15.56 -6.90 0.68
N ASN A 245 -16.32 -6.82 -0.42
CA ASN A 245 -16.60 -7.96 -1.28
C ASN A 245 -15.64 -8.09 -2.46
N VAL A 246 -14.95 -7.00 -2.84
CA VAL A 246 -14.08 -6.96 -4.01
C VAL A 246 -12.68 -6.50 -3.66
N LEU A 247 -12.50 -5.26 -3.19
CA LEU A 247 -11.18 -4.66 -2.99
C LEU A 247 -10.31 -5.44 -2.01
N LEU A 248 -10.78 -5.64 -0.77
CA LEU A 248 -9.97 -6.30 0.27
C LEU A 248 -9.64 -7.76 -0.10
N PRO A 249 -10.60 -8.59 -0.58
CA PRO A 249 -10.26 -9.92 -1.09
C PRO A 249 -9.27 -9.92 -2.25
N GLU A 250 -9.36 -8.95 -3.16
CA GLU A 250 -8.46 -8.86 -4.32
C GLU A 250 -7.03 -8.49 -3.89
N ILE A 251 -6.88 -7.56 -2.96
CA ILE A 251 -5.56 -7.21 -2.41
C ILE A 251 -4.94 -8.43 -1.71
N VAL A 252 -5.69 -9.12 -0.86
CA VAL A 252 -5.19 -10.36 -0.21
C VAL A 252 -4.79 -11.40 -1.24
N ARG A 253 -5.56 -11.55 -2.33
CA ARG A 253 -5.24 -12.47 -3.42
C ARG A 253 -3.94 -12.06 -4.10
N ALA A 254 -3.79 -10.80 -4.46
CA ALA A 254 -2.58 -10.29 -5.12
C ALA A 254 -1.33 -10.47 -4.24
N ILE A 255 -1.39 -10.17 -2.94
CA ILE A 255 -0.28 -10.41 -2.00
C ILE A 255 0.07 -11.91 -1.96
N THR A 256 -0.95 -12.77 -1.86
CA THR A 256 -0.77 -14.22 -1.83
C THR A 256 -0.09 -14.73 -3.09
N LEU A 257 -0.52 -14.25 -4.27
CA LEU A 257 0.09 -14.59 -5.56
C LEU A 257 1.51 -14.06 -5.69
N GLY A 258 1.78 -12.84 -5.19
CA GLY A 258 3.11 -12.27 -5.06
C GLY A 258 4.05 -13.20 -4.30
N TRP A 259 3.71 -13.55 -3.05
CA TRP A 259 4.52 -14.47 -2.25
C TRP A 259 4.63 -15.87 -2.88
N ALA A 260 3.53 -16.42 -3.39
CA ALA A 260 3.55 -17.74 -4.02
C ALA A 260 4.49 -17.80 -5.22
N SER A 261 4.52 -16.73 -6.03
CA SER A 261 5.41 -16.61 -7.18
C SER A 261 6.89 -16.57 -6.79
N SER A 262 7.22 -16.12 -5.58
CA SER A 262 8.60 -16.13 -5.07
C SER A 262 9.02 -17.46 -4.44
N ILE A 263 8.08 -18.27 -3.96
CA ILE A 263 8.38 -19.51 -3.25
C ILE A 263 8.76 -20.64 -4.23
N PRO A 264 9.99 -21.21 -4.15
CA PRO A 264 10.43 -22.29 -5.04
C PRO A 264 9.48 -23.50 -5.10
N TYR A 265 8.86 -23.89 -3.99
CA TYR A 265 7.91 -25.02 -3.94
C TYR A 265 6.76 -24.89 -4.95
N PHE A 266 6.30 -23.67 -5.20
CA PHE A 266 5.21 -23.40 -6.14
C PHE A 266 5.69 -23.25 -7.59
N ASN A 267 7.00 -23.14 -7.83
CA ASN A 267 7.60 -22.97 -9.15
C ASN A 267 8.20 -24.29 -9.67
N LYS A 268 7.33 -25.16 -10.21
CA LYS A 268 7.71 -26.50 -10.68
C LYS A 268 8.64 -26.52 -11.90
N LYS A 269 8.85 -25.38 -12.57
CA LYS A 269 9.82 -25.28 -13.68
C LYS A 269 11.29 -25.39 -13.24
N LEU A 270 11.59 -25.25 -11.94
CA LEU A 270 12.97 -25.25 -11.41
C LEU A 270 13.42 -26.60 -10.82
N LEU A 271 12.65 -27.67 -11.01
CA LEU A 271 13.00 -29.04 -10.58
C LEU A 271 13.29 -29.98 -11.77
N LYS A 272 13.72 -29.44 -12.92
CA LYS A 272 14.26 -30.22 -14.03
C LYS A 272 15.71 -29.86 -14.28
#